data_AF-A0A497JGE9-F1
#
_entry.id   AF-A0A497JGE9-F1
#
_cell.length_a   1.000
_cell.length_b   1.000
_cell.length_c   1.000
_cell.angle_alpha   90.00
_cell.angle_beta   90.00
_cell.angle_gamma   90.00
#
_symmetry.space_group_name_H-M   'P 1'
#
loop_
_entity.id
_entity.type
_entity.pdbx_description
1 polymer ?
#
loop_
_entity_poly.entity_id
_entity_poly.type
_entity_poly.pdbx_seq_one_letter_code
_entity_poly.pdbx_strand_id
1 'polypeptide(L)'
;MNNENFQPKIIAFLCNWCSYAGADLAGVSRLQYPANIRIQRVMCTGRIDINFILEAFLAGADGVLISGCHPGECHYITGNLMAKRRVEFVRNLMESIGINPKRLRLEWVSASEGKKFQRVVEDFVAEIKELGASPLRYRSSRKIKLSKEAEKLPPKRRRLIELILQLSAVSSEQEKEKALEELERWLNAKQG
;
A
#
# COMPACT_ATOMS: atom_id res chain seq x y z
N MET A 1 -25.12 3.40 4.62
CA MET A 1 -24.79 4.20 3.41
C MET A 1 -24.91 3.27 2.23
N ASN A 2 -25.79 3.56 1.26
CA ASN A 2 -26.02 2.68 0.11
C ASN A 2 -24.72 2.54 -0.70
N ASN A 3 -24.28 1.29 -0.88
CA ASN A 3 -23.04 0.93 -1.58
C ASN A 3 -23.10 1.21 -3.10
N GLU A 4 -24.28 1.53 -3.65
CA GLU A 4 -24.51 1.65 -5.09
C GLU A 4 -23.79 2.83 -5.76
N ASN A 5 -23.47 3.89 -5.01
CA ASN A 5 -22.75 5.08 -5.51
C ASN A 5 -21.32 5.21 -4.99
N PHE A 6 -20.78 4.18 -4.32
CA PHE A 6 -19.42 4.24 -3.80
C PHE A 6 -18.39 4.20 -4.93
N GLN A 7 -17.59 5.27 -5.02
CA GLN A 7 -16.41 5.32 -5.89
C GLN A 7 -15.13 5.19 -5.05
N PRO A 8 -14.38 4.09 -5.17
CA PRO A 8 -13.11 3.91 -4.49
C PRO A 8 -12.11 4.99 -4.86
N LYS A 9 -11.33 5.44 -3.87
CA LYS A 9 -10.11 6.22 -4.05
C LYS A 9 -8.91 5.29 -3.99
N ILE A 10 -8.26 5.06 -5.13
CA ILE A 10 -7.07 4.20 -5.19
C ILE A 10 -5.86 5.04 -5.56
N ILE A 11 -4.78 4.91 -4.80
CA ILE A 11 -3.46 5.43 -5.19
C ILE A 11 -2.60 4.27 -5.71
N ALA A 12 -1.91 4.51 -6.83
CA ALA A 12 -1.09 3.51 -7.50
C ALA A 12 0.36 3.99 -7.58
N PHE A 13 1.29 3.28 -6.94
CA PHE A 13 2.72 3.54 -7.06
C PHE A 13 3.31 2.67 -8.17
N LEU A 14 3.71 3.29 -9.29
CA LEU A 14 4.22 2.57 -10.45
C LEU A 14 5.72 2.83 -10.64
N CYS A 15 6.49 1.76 -10.87
CA CYS A 15 7.89 1.94 -11.26
C CYS A 15 7.98 2.55 -12.67
N ASN A 16 8.95 3.44 -12.84
CA ASN A 16 9.18 4.17 -14.09
C ASN A 16 9.45 3.23 -15.26
N TRP A 17 10.29 2.21 -15.05
CA TRP A 17 10.86 1.42 -16.14
C TRP A 17 9.90 0.40 -16.76
N CYS A 18 8.98 -0.16 -15.97
CA CYS A 18 8.10 -1.24 -16.41
C CYS A 18 6.63 -0.82 -16.29
N SER A 19 6.09 -0.73 -15.08
CA SER A 19 4.65 -0.61 -14.88
C SER A 19 4.09 0.75 -15.31
N TYR A 20 4.85 1.83 -15.17
CA TYR A 20 4.47 3.14 -15.70
C TYR A 20 4.42 3.12 -17.23
N ALA A 21 5.42 2.51 -17.89
CA ALA A 21 5.41 2.31 -19.34
C ALA A 21 4.29 1.36 -19.79
N GLY A 22 3.95 0.34 -18.99
CA GLY A 22 2.79 -0.52 -19.24
C GLY A 22 1.46 0.25 -19.15
N ALA A 23 1.36 1.21 -18.24
CA ALA A 23 0.23 2.14 -18.18
C ALA A 23 0.18 3.08 -19.40
N ASP A 24 1.34 3.62 -19.83
CA ASP A 24 1.43 4.43 -21.05
C ASP A 24 1.01 3.62 -22.29
N LEU A 25 1.45 2.36 -22.39
CA LEU A 25 1.05 1.45 -23.46
C LEU A 25 -0.46 1.20 -23.46
N ALA A 26 -1.08 1.05 -22.29
CA ALA A 26 -2.53 0.92 -22.19
C ALA A 26 -3.24 2.18 -22.75
N GLY A 27 -2.72 3.37 -22.43
CA GLY A 27 -3.21 4.64 -22.96
C GLY A 27 -3.05 4.78 -24.47
N VAL A 28 -1.86 4.51 -25.01
CA VAL A 28 -1.59 4.54 -26.47
C VAL A 28 -2.45 3.52 -27.22
N SER A 29 -2.69 2.37 -26.60
CA SER A 29 -3.55 1.31 -27.14
C SER A 29 -5.05 1.58 -26.94
N ARG A 30 -5.42 2.73 -26.35
CA ARG A 30 -6.81 3.15 -26.07
C ARG A 30 -7.60 2.17 -25.20
N LEU A 31 -6.91 1.39 -24.38
CA LEU A 31 -7.52 0.43 -23.47
C LEU A 31 -8.22 1.18 -22.35
N GLN A 32 -9.54 1.01 -22.25
CA GLN A 32 -10.35 1.67 -21.23
C GLN A 32 -10.27 0.90 -19.91
N TYR A 33 -10.18 1.61 -18.80
CA TYR A 33 -10.30 1.05 -17.46
C TYR A 33 -10.90 2.12 -16.53
N PRO A 34 -11.39 1.76 -15.33
CA PRO A 34 -12.02 2.73 -14.44
C PRO A 34 -11.08 3.87 -13.99
N ALA A 35 -11.58 5.10 -13.97
CA ALA A 35 -10.83 6.30 -13.61
C ALA A 35 -10.59 6.49 -12.08
N ASN A 36 -10.68 5.41 -11.30
CA ASN A 36 -10.59 5.43 -9.83
C ASN A 36 -9.15 5.46 -9.30
N ILE A 37 -8.16 5.19 -10.17
CA ILE A 37 -6.74 5.16 -9.80
C ILE A 37 -6.06 6.51 -10.01
N ARG A 38 -5.17 6.90 -9.09
CA ARG A 38 -4.23 8.02 -9.26
C ARG A 38 -2.81 7.50 -9.20
N ILE A 39 -2.08 7.65 -10.30
CA ILE A 39 -0.73 7.11 -10.45
C ILE A 39 0.29 8.09 -9.85
N GLN A 40 1.10 7.60 -8.92
CA GLN A 40 2.32 8.21 -8.45
C GLN A 40 3.51 7.47 -9.04
N ARG A 41 4.26 8.15 -9.91
CA ARG A 41 5.49 7.60 -10.50
C ARG A 41 6.61 7.56 -9.47
N VAL A 42 7.35 6.45 -9.43
CA VAL A 42 8.62 6.30 -8.71
C VAL A 42 9.65 5.62 -9.61
N MET A 43 10.95 5.83 -9.39
CA MET A 43 11.96 5.16 -10.22
C MET A 43 11.94 3.63 -10.06
N CYS A 44 11.69 3.14 -8.85
CA CYS A 44 11.63 1.71 -8.54
C CYS A 44 10.59 1.45 -7.45
N THR A 45 9.93 0.30 -7.47
CA THR A 45 9.11 -0.15 -6.32
C THR A 45 9.93 -0.30 -5.05
N GLY A 46 11.24 -0.55 -5.15
CA GLY A 46 12.15 -0.55 -3.99
C GLY A 46 12.23 0.80 -3.26
N ARG A 47 11.81 1.90 -3.89
CA ARG A 47 11.68 3.22 -3.25
C ARG A 47 10.50 3.31 -2.28
N ILE A 48 9.52 2.42 -2.44
CA ILE A 48 8.31 2.41 -1.62
C ILE A 48 8.66 1.87 -0.22
N ASP A 49 8.65 2.79 0.74
CA ASP A 49 8.79 2.48 2.15
C ASP A 49 7.41 2.17 2.76
N ILE A 50 7.40 1.44 3.87
CA ILE A 50 6.17 1.10 4.61
C ILE A 50 5.39 2.36 4.95
N ASN A 51 6.08 3.43 5.36
CA ASN A 51 5.43 4.69 5.74
C ASN A 51 4.55 5.26 4.63
N PHE A 52 4.95 5.16 3.35
CA PHE A 52 4.14 5.66 2.24
C PHE A 52 2.83 4.89 2.08
N ILE A 53 2.84 3.58 2.34
CA ILE A 53 1.66 2.74 2.24
C ILE A 53 0.68 3.10 3.37
N LEU A 54 1.20 3.21 4.59
CA LEU A 54 0.40 3.55 5.76
C LEU A 54 -0.17 4.98 5.67
N GLU A 55 0.65 5.94 5.22
CA GLU A 55 0.22 7.33 5.00
C GLU A 55 -0.85 7.43 3.91
N ALA A 56 -0.77 6.63 2.84
CA ALA A 56 -1.82 6.59 1.82
C ALA A 56 -3.18 6.18 2.42
N PHE A 57 -3.20 5.14 3.26
CA PHE A 57 -4.42 4.72 3.93
C PHE A 57 -4.95 5.77 4.91
N LEU A 58 -4.08 6.40 5.70
CA LEU A 58 -4.47 7.49 6.61
C LEU A 58 -4.93 8.75 5.88
N ALA A 59 -4.44 8.99 4.66
CA ALA A 59 -4.93 10.05 3.77
C ALA A 59 -6.30 9.72 3.14
N GLY A 60 -6.87 8.57 3.47
CA GLY A 60 -8.20 8.15 3.06
C GLY A 60 -8.25 7.36 1.76
N ALA A 61 -7.16 6.69 1.37
CA ALA A 61 -7.19 5.71 0.30
C ALA A 61 -8.06 4.50 0.70
N ASP A 62 -8.93 4.10 -0.23
CA ASP A 62 -9.75 2.89 -0.10
C ASP A 62 -8.96 1.63 -0.51
N GLY A 63 -7.95 1.81 -1.37
CA GLY A 63 -6.97 0.81 -1.76
C GLY A 63 -5.64 1.43 -2.21
N VAL A 64 -4.56 0.67 -2.09
CA VAL A 64 -3.21 1.03 -2.54
C VAL A 64 -2.71 -0.04 -3.49
N LEU A 65 -2.39 0.36 -4.72
CA LEU A 65 -1.74 -0.49 -5.72
C LEU A 65 -0.25 -0.15 -5.76
N ILE A 66 0.61 -1.15 -5.72
CA ILE A 66 2.03 -1.02 -6.03
C ILE A 66 2.31 -1.90 -7.22
N SER A 67 2.94 -1.37 -8.26
CA SER A 67 3.32 -2.19 -9.40
C SER A 67 4.73 -1.89 -9.90
N GLY A 68 5.45 -2.97 -10.21
CA GLY A 68 6.83 -2.90 -10.69
C GLY A 68 7.16 -3.92 -11.78
N CYS A 69 8.44 -3.96 -12.13
CA CYS A 69 8.99 -4.98 -13.02
C CYS A 69 8.85 -6.38 -12.42
N HIS A 70 8.78 -7.40 -13.27
CA HIS A 70 8.78 -8.80 -12.84
C HIS A 70 10.02 -9.14 -12.02
N PRO A 71 9.91 -10.07 -11.04
CA PRO A 71 11.07 -10.64 -10.37
C PRO A 71 12.10 -11.13 -11.38
N GLY A 72 13.36 -10.71 -11.24
CA GLY A 72 14.43 -10.99 -12.21
C GLY A 72 14.64 -9.91 -13.28
N GLU A 73 13.66 -9.02 -13.49
CA GLU A 73 13.72 -7.97 -14.53
C GLU A 73 13.81 -6.55 -13.94
N CYS A 74 14.07 -6.44 -12.64
CA CYS A 74 14.18 -5.13 -12.00
C CYS A 74 15.35 -4.34 -12.59
N HIS A 75 15.08 -3.13 -13.09
CA HIS A 75 16.13 -2.22 -13.56
C HIS A 75 17.21 -1.95 -12.50
N TYR A 76 16.83 -1.98 -11.22
CA TYR A 76 17.75 -1.85 -10.08
C TYR A 76 17.98 -3.19 -9.36
N ILE A 77 17.99 -4.29 -10.12
CA ILE A 77 18.36 -5.65 -9.71
C ILE A 77 17.39 -6.30 -8.72
N THR A 78 17.27 -5.78 -7.50
CA THR A 78 16.52 -6.41 -6.39
C THR A 78 15.47 -5.51 -5.74
N GLY A 79 15.32 -4.26 -6.23
CA GLY A 79 14.38 -3.31 -5.62
C GLY A 79 12.93 -3.81 -5.51
N ASN A 80 12.43 -4.56 -6.50
CA ASN A 80 11.10 -5.17 -6.45
C ASN A 80 10.98 -6.29 -5.40
N LEU A 81 12.03 -7.08 -5.17
CA LEU A 81 12.05 -8.10 -4.11
C LEU A 81 11.98 -7.46 -2.71
N MET A 82 12.67 -6.33 -2.52
CA MET A 82 12.54 -5.56 -1.28
C MET A 82 11.12 -5.01 -1.09
N ALA A 83 10.48 -4.54 -2.15
CA ALA A 83 9.10 -4.08 -2.11
C ALA A 83 8.14 -5.22 -1.75
N LYS A 84 8.33 -6.42 -2.32
CA LYS A 84 7.54 -7.62 -1.99
C LYS A 84 7.54 -7.93 -0.49
N ARG A 85 8.72 -8.01 0.13
CA ARG A 85 8.87 -8.25 1.58
C ARG A 85 8.16 -7.18 2.43
N ARG A 86 8.25 -5.90 2.02
CA ARG A 86 7.58 -4.80 2.73
C ARG A 86 6.07 -4.88 2.59
N VAL A 87 5.55 -5.18 1.40
CA VAL A 87 4.12 -5.33 1.17
C VAL A 87 3.55 -6.49 1.96
N GLU A 88 4.23 -7.64 2.00
CA GLU A 88 3.83 -8.80 2.80
C GLU A 88 3.76 -8.45 4.29
N PHE A 89 4.78 -7.76 4.81
CA PHE A 89 4.72 -7.25 6.19
C PHE A 89 3.52 -6.33 6.43
N VAL A 90 3.26 -5.37 5.54
CA VAL A 90 2.14 -4.43 5.73
C VAL A 90 0.79 -5.13 5.63
N ARG A 91 0.64 -6.17 4.80
CA ARG A 91 -0.59 -6.97 4.75
C ARG A 91 -0.86 -7.67 6.07
N ASN A 92 0.15 -8.31 6.66
CA ASN A 92 0.01 -8.96 7.97
C ASN A 92 -0.35 -7.94 9.05
N LEU A 93 0.32 -6.78 9.05
CA LEU A 93 0.02 -5.67 9.94
C LEU A 93 -1.41 -5.14 9.78
N MET A 94 -1.92 -5.04 8.54
CA MET A 94 -3.30 -4.62 8.28
C MET A 94 -4.29 -5.65 8.84
N GLU A 95 -4.02 -6.93 8.62
CA GLU A 95 -4.85 -8.02 9.12
C GLU A 95 -4.88 -8.06 10.66
N SER A 96 -3.75 -7.84 11.32
CA SER A 96 -3.68 -7.82 12.79
C SER A 96 -4.44 -6.67 13.44
N ILE A 97 -4.73 -5.59 12.70
CA ILE A 97 -5.52 -4.44 13.17
C ILE A 97 -6.93 -4.40 12.57
N GLY A 98 -7.40 -5.50 11.97
CA GLY A 98 -8.78 -5.62 11.47
C GLY A 98 -9.04 -4.90 10.14
N ILE A 99 -7.99 -4.54 9.40
CA ILE A 99 -8.12 -3.96 8.06
C ILE A 99 -7.90 -5.07 7.03
N ASN A 100 -8.84 -5.22 6.10
CA ASN A 100 -8.73 -6.24 5.08
C ASN A 100 -7.45 -6.06 4.22
N PRO A 101 -6.52 -7.04 4.20
CA PRO A 101 -5.22 -6.92 3.52
C PRO A 101 -5.36 -6.83 1.99
N LYS A 102 -6.51 -7.24 1.42
CA LYS A 102 -6.81 -7.08 0.00
C LYS A 102 -6.83 -5.62 -0.45
N ARG A 103 -6.97 -4.67 0.49
CA ARG A 103 -6.85 -3.23 0.20
C ARG A 103 -5.43 -2.82 -0.24
N LEU A 104 -4.41 -3.66 -0.04
CA LEU A 104 -3.04 -3.45 -0.52
C LEU A 104 -2.67 -4.50 -1.57
N ARG A 105 -2.54 -4.08 -2.83
CA ARG A 105 -2.19 -4.95 -3.95
C ARG A 105 -0.77 -4.67 -4.46
N LEU A 106 -0.05 -5.74 -4.77
CA LEU A 106 1.27 -5.71 -5.41
C LEU A 106 1.19 -6.53 -6.68
N GLU A 107 1.53 -5.91 -7.81
CA GLU A 107 1.46 -6.53 -9.13
C GLU A 107 2.74 -6.32 -9.93
N TRP A 108 3.02 -7.26 -10.83
CA TRP A 108 4.17 -7.18 -11.72
C TRP A 108 3.70 -6.95 -13.15
N VAL A 109 4.04 -5.79 -13.70
CA VAL A 109 3.61 -5.37 -15.05
C VAL A 109 4.83 -4.84 -15.79
N SER A 110 5.19 -5.51 -16.88
CA SER A 110 6.25 -5.11 -17.81
C SER A 110 5.82 -3.92 -18.68
N ALA A 111 6.78 -3.31 -19.38
CA ALA A 111 6.50 -2.20 -20.29
C ALA A 111 5.61 -2.59 -21.48
N SER A 112 5.61 -3.87 -21.88
CA SER A 112 4.81 -4.39 -23.00
C SER A 112 3.45 -4.95 -22.58
N GLU A 113 3.12 -4.91 -21.29
CA GLU A 113 1.95 -5.56 -20.70
C GLU A 113 0.74 -4.61 -20.52
N GLY A 114 0.45 -3.74 -21.49
CA GLY A 114 -0.65 -2.76 -21.39
C GLY A 114 -2.03 -3.37 -21.13
N LYS A 115 -2.35 -4.49 -21.80
CA LYS A 115 -3.59 -5.27 -21.55
C LYS A 115 -3.67 -5.84 -20.13
N LYS A 116 -2.52 -6.21 -19.55
CA LYS A 116 -2.48 -6.71 -18.18
C LYS A 116 -2.67 -5.57 -17.19
N PHE A 117 -2.05 -4.40 -17.45
CA PHE A 117 -2.28 -3.21 -16.64
C PHE A 117 -3.77 -2.86 -16.57
N GLN A 118 -4.45 -2.83 -17.72
CA GLN A 118 -5.91 -2.62 -17.79
C GLN A 118 -6.67 -3.58 -16.87
N ARG A 119 -6.45 -4.90 -17.01
CA ARG A 119 -7.10 -5.92 -16.19
C ARG A 119 -6.81 -5.76 -14.69
N VAL A 120 -5.55 -5.52 -14.34
CA VAL A 120 -5.15 -5.29 -12.94
C VAL A 120 -5.94 -4.14 -12.32
N VAL A 121 -6.14 -3.06 -13.07
CA VAL A 121 -6.91 -1.89 -12.60
C VAL A 121 -8.40 -2.22 -12.49
N GLU A 122 -8.98 -2.87 -13.50
CA GLU A 122 -10.38 -3.32 -13.48
C GLU A 122 -10.67 -4.22 -12.28
N ASP A 123 -9.86 -5.27 -12.11
CA ASP A 123 -10.00 -6.26 -11.04
C ASP A 123 -9.81 -5.63 -9.66
N PHE A 124 -8.85 -4.71 -9.51
CA PHE A 124 -8.61 -4.07 -8.23
C PHE A 124 -9.71 -3.09 -7.87
N VAL A 125 -10.23 -2.33 -8.84
CA VAL A 125 -11.36 -1.44 -8.61
C VAL A 125 -12.61 -2.23 -8.23
N ALA A 126 -12.88 -3.36 -8.89
CA ALA A 126 -13.97 -4.25 -8.54
C ALA A 126 -13.84 -4.79 -7.12
N GLU A 127 -12.66 -5.29 -6.74
CA GLU A 127 -12.39 -5.79 -5.39
C GLU A 127 -12.59 -4.71 -4.32
N ILE A 128 -12.08 -3.49 -4.53
CA ILE A 128 -12.26 -2.41 -3.55
C ILE A 128 -13.73 -1.95 -3.48
N LYS A 129 -14.48 -1.98 -4.59
CA LYS A 129 -15.93 -1.70 -4.56
C LYS A 129 -16.68 -2.72 -3.71
N GLU A 130 -16.37 -4.00 -3.86
CA GLU A 130 -16.96 -5.08 -3.06
C GLU A 130 -16.67 -4.90 -1.56
N LEU A 131 -15.43 -4.53 -1.21
CA LEU A 131 -15.03 -4.24 0.17
C LEU A 131 -15.64 -2.95 0.75
N GLY A 132 -16.19 -2.07 -0.09
CA GLY A 132 -16.71 -0.77 0.31
C GLY A 132 -15.63 0.21 0.82
N ALA A 133 -16.10 1.34 1.36
CA ALA A 133 -15.24 2.40 1.88
C ALA A 133 -14.29 1.89 2.98
N SER A 134 -13.03 2.35 2.94
CA SER A 134 -12.06 2.00 3.97
C SER A 134 -12.52 2.51 5.35
N PRO A 135 -12.34 1.73 6.43
CA PRO A 135 -12.63 2.18 7.79
C PRO A 135 -11.80 3.40 8.23
N LEU A 136 -10.73 3.71 7.47
CA LEU A 136 -9.84 4.84 7.71
C LEU A 136 -10.21 6.10 6.93
N ARG A 137 -11.14 6.00 5.97
CA ARG A 137 -11.43 7.04 4.96
C ARG A 137 -11.79 8.41 5.54
N TYR A 138 -12.44 8.44 6.70
CA TYR A 138 -12.97 9.66 7.33
C TYR A 138 -12.22 10.07 8.59
N ARG A 139 -11.04 9.48 8.84
CA ARG A 139 -10.26 9.82 10.02
C ARG A 139 -9.26 10.91 9.69
N SER A 140 -9.50 12.09 10.28
CA SER A 140 -8.45 13.11 10.43
C SER A 140 -7.27 12.47 11.19
N SER A 141 -6.05 12.72 10.72
CA SER A 141 -4.80 12.35 11.40
C SER A 141 -4.82 12.90 12.84
N ARG A 142 -5.22 12.06 13.80
CA ARG A 142 -5.21 12.43 15.22
C ARG A 142 -3.77 12.42 15.69
N LYS A 143 -3.35 13.47 16.39
CA LYS A 143 -2.06 13.46 17.09
C LYS A 143 -2.10 12.35 18.15
N ILE A 144 -1.17 11.41 18.05
CA ILE A 144 -1.00 10.34 19.04
C ILE A 144 0.17 10.70 19.93
N LYS A 145 -0.04 10.62 21.26
CA LYS A 145 1.06 10.70 22.23
C LYS A 145 1.78 9.36 22.22
N LEU A 146 3.07 9.38 21.93
CA LEU A 146 3.94 8.22 22.01
C LEU A 146 4.37 7.99 23.45
N SER A 147 4.78 6.76 23.78
CA SER A 147 5.47 6.48 25.04
C SER A 147 6.83 7.18 25.08
N LYS A 148 7.36 7.44 26.28
CA LYS A 148 8.68 8.07 26.46
C LYS A 148 9.79 7.26 25.81
N GLU A 149 9.64 5.95 25.77
CA GLU A 149 10.55 5.00 25.14
C GLU A 149 10.50 5.13 23.61
N ALA A 150 9.30 5.18 23.02
CA ALA A 150 9.11 5.34 21.58
C ALA A 150 9.58 6.71 21.06
N GLU A 151 9.51 7.76 21.88
CA GLU A 151 10.00 9.09 21.52
C GLU A 151 11.52 9.16 21.34
N LYS A 152 12.28 8.27 21.99
CA LYS A 152 13.74 8.18 21.90
C LYS A 152 14.22 7.45 20.64
N LEU A 153 13.32 6.81 19.88
CA LEU A 153 13.68 6.06 18.68
C LEU A 153 14.07 6.98 17.51
N PRO A 154 14.89 6.50 16.55
CA PRO A 154 15.22 7.25 15.35
C PRO A 154 13.97 7.73 14.59
N PRO A 155 14.00 8.90 13.90
CA PRO A 155 12.81 9.53 13.32
C PRO A 155 11.98 8.61 12.41
N LYS A 156 12.64 7.80 11.58
CA LYS A 156 11.96 6.84 10.69
C LYS A 156 11.18 5.76 11.45
N ARG A 157 11.75 5.24 12.55
CA ARG A 157 11.10 4.23 13.41
C ARG A 157 9.96 4.85 14.22
N ARG A 158 10.20 6.04 14.77
CA ARG A 158 9.18 6.82 15.49
C ARG A 158 7.95 7.07 14.62
N ARG A 159 8.16 7.52 13.38
CA ARG A 159 7.06 7.78 12.43
C ARG A 159 6.28 6.52 12.10
N LEU A 160 6.96 5.39 11.90
CA LEU A 160 6.31 4.12 11.62
C LEU A 160 5.38 3.69 12.78
N ILE A 161 5.85 3.78 14.02
CA ILE A 161 5.05 3.49 15.22
C ILE A 161 3.84 4.42 15.31
N GLU A 162 4.05 5.73 15.10
CA GLU A 162 2.97 6.71 15.10
C GLU A 162 1.87 6.35 14.08
N LEU A 163 2.25 6.00 12.85
CA LEU A 163 1.33 5.61 11.80
C LEU A 163 0.54 4.35 12.19
N ILE A 164 1.23 3.33 12.72
CA ILE A 164 0.59 2.08 13.17
C ILE A 164 -0.45 2.35 14.25
N LEU A 165 -0.13 3.19 15.23
CA LEU A 165 -1.08 3.57 16.28
C LEU A 165 -2.27 4.37 15.73
N GLN A 166 -2.06 5.21 14.71
CA GLN A 166 -3.14 5.96 14.05
C GLN A 166 -4.09 5.03 13.29
N LEU A 167 -3.51 4.01 12.63
CA LEU A 167 -4.23 2.97 11.91
C LEU A 167 -5.02 2.07 12.86
N SER A 168 -4.42 1.66 13.98
CA SER A 168 -5.03 0.73 14.95
C SER A 168 -6.01 1.40 15.92
N ALA A 169 -6.26 2.70 15.78
CA ALA A 169 -7.21 3.41 16.64
C ALA A 169 -8.69 3.02 16.40
N VAL A 170 -8.99 2.09 15.47
CA VAL A 170 -10.31 1.43 15.31
C VAL A 170 -10.33 0.03 15.93
N SER A 171 -9.19 -0.48 16.36
CA SER A 171 -8.96 -1.85 16.77
C SER A 171 -8.97 -1.96 18.30
N SER A 172 -9.30 -3.15 18.80
CA SER A 172 -9.19 -3.52 20.21
C SER A 172 -7.75 -3.40 20.72
N GLU A 173 -7.57 -3.28 22.04
CA GLU A 173 -6.22 -3.24 22.65
C GLU A 173 -5.40 -4.48 22.29
N GLN A 174 -6.05 -5.66 22.21
CA GLN A 174 -5.40 -6.90 21.81
C GLN A 174 -4.86 -6.86 20.37
N GLU A 175 -5.61 -6.27 19.43
CA GLU A 175 -5.17 -6.07 18.05
C GLU A 175 -4.00 -5.08 17.96
N LYS A 176 -4.00 -4.03 18.79
CA LYS A 176 -2.88 -3.07 18.89
C LYS A 176 -1.60 -3.74 19.37
N GLU A 177 -1.70 -4.56 20.42
CA GLU A 177 -0.56 -5.30 20.96
C GLU A 177 0.03 -6.26 19.92
N LYS A 178 -0.83 -7.03 19.25
CA LYS A 178 -0.44 -7.91 18.14
C LYS A 178 0.29 -7.16 17.01
N ALA A 179 -0.21 -5.98 16.63
CA ALA A 179 0.42 -5.15 15.60
C ALA A 179 1.82 -4.65 16.00
N LEU A 180 2.01 -4.31 17.27
CA LEU A 180 3.31 -3.92 17.81
C LEU A 180 4.27 -5.10 17.86
N GLU A 181 3.80 -6.29 18.25
CA GLU A 181 4.63 -7.51 18.19
C GLU A 181 5.09 -7.84 16.76
N GLU A 182 4.20 -7.73 15.78
CA GLU A 182 4.54 -7.96 14.37
C GLU A 182 5.60 -6.95 13.88
N LEU A 183 5.46 -5.69 14.28
CA LEU A 183 6.45 -4.66 14.00
C LEU A 183 7.82 -4.99 14.62
N GLU A 184 7.85 -5.40 15.88
CA GLU A 184 9.09 -5.78 16.57
C GLU A 184 9.77 -6.97 15.88
N ARG A 185 9.01 -8.00 15.53
CA ARG A 185 9.51 -9.15 14.75
C ARG A 185 10.16 -8.70 13.45
N TRP A 186 9.52 -7.78 12.71
CA TRP A 186 10.07 -7.25 11.46
C TRP A 186 11.34 -6.41 11.68
N LEU A 187 11.37 -5.58 12.72
CA LEU A 187 12.54 -4.75 13.07
C LEU A 187 13.75 -5.59 13.47
N ASN A 188 13.51 -6.74 14.11
CA ASN A 188 14.55 -7.67 14.53
C ASN A 188 15.02 -8.56 13.37
N ALA A 189 14.13 -8.99 12.49
CA ALA A 189 14.48 -9.77 11.28
C ALA A 189 15.37 -9.00 10.28
N LYS A 190 15.44 -7.68 10.39
CA LYS A 190 16.35 -6.83 9.58
C LYS A 190 17.76 -6.69 10.14
N GLN A 191 18.02 -7.16 11.36
CA GLN A 191 19.32 -7.07 12.02
C GLN A 191 20.16 -8.35 11.87
N GLY A 192 19.63 -9.36 11.17
CA GLY A 192 20.35 -10.58 10.76
C GLY A 192 20.55 -10.67 9.25
#